data_AF-A0A2R7K4K8-F1
#
_entry.id   AF-A0A2R7K4K8-F1
#
_cell.length_a   1.000
_cell.length_b   1.000
_cell.length_c   1.000
_cell.angle_alpha   90.00
_cell.angle_beta   90.00
_cell.angle_gamma   90.00
#
_symmetry.space_group_name_H-M   'P 1'
#
loop_
_entity.id
_entity.type
_entity.pdbx_description
1 polymer ?
#
loop_
_entity_poly.entity_id
_entity_poly.type
_entity_poly.pdbx_seq_one_letter_code
_entity_poly.pdbx_strand_id
1 'polypeptide(L)'
;MSWFWRTTSKDEEVVQLFKNKMEQFSLIKLEKKLGDNLENLKALRDILFIELNKPEKQQQYLSLVIDYFELDYNLAAQIFYRWETEKNNSISNFAPYAFYCISIAAMYYVGINNKLFSERKTNLLDLEYLYYTPCCRVFSSNDKFLIFLFELINPKNVFFINSNSLKGDLNNFHKYQIETGEINDRPPIKDTETYRIWDKVFDLKLSDFLKAHPKSQEELRKEFEEILKAAETGKQGTFDGEPDFVTKTTYMRPTDPCVCGSGKQLKECCLLKENEN
;
A
#
# COMPACT_ATOMS: atom_id res chain seq x y z
N MET A 1 -4.10 21.52 -6.00
CA MET A 1 -4.63 21.76 -4.64
C MET A 1 -6.15 21.61 -4.71
N SER A 2 -6.71 20.60 -4.03
CA SER A 2 -8.15 20.34 -4.08
C SER A 2 -8.93 21.50 -3.44
N TRP A 3 -10.21 21.65 -3.78
CA TRP A 3 -11.10 22.68 -3.22
C TRP A 3 -11.11 22.66 -1.67
N PHE A 4 -11.04 21.47 -1.07
CA PHE A 4 -10.93 21.25 0.38
C PHE A 4 -9.71 21.96 1.01
N TRP A 5 -8.55 21.98 0.34
CA TRP A 5 -7.35 22.69 0.82
C TRP A 5 -7.57 24.20 1.00
N ARG A 6 -8.47 24.81 0.23
CA ARG A 6 -8.72 26.27 0.24
C ARG A 6 -9.75 26.70 1.28
N THR A 7 -10.70 25.83 1.62
CA THR A 7 -11.77 26.08 2.58
C THR A 7 -11.33 25.75 4.00
N THR A 8 -10.79 24.55 4.23
CA THR A 8 -10.41 24.06 5.58
C THR A 8 -9.25 24.85 6.20
N SER A 9 -8.36 25.42 5.39
CA SER A 9 -7.26 26.26 5.88
C SER A 9 -7.71 27.64 6.40
N LYS A 10 -8.90 28.09 6.01
CA LYS A 10 -9.46 29.40 6.40
C LYS A 10 -10.43 29.33 7.57
N ASP A 11 -10.98 28.15 7.86
CA ASP A 11 -11.93 27.96 8.96
C ASP A 11 -11.18 28.02 10.30
N GLU A 12 -11.64 28.88 11.22
CA GLU A 12 -11.08 29.01 12.57
C GLU A 12 -11.64 28.00 13.56
N GLU A 13 -12.82 27.44 13.29
CA GLU A 13 -13.53 26.54 14.20
C GLU A 13 -13.24 25.06 13.92
N VAL A 14 -12.60 24.74 12.78
CA VAL A 14 -12.35 23.36 12.32
C VAL A 14 -11.71 22.45 13.39
N VAL A 15 -10.77 22.97 14.17
CA VAL A 15 -10.10 22.20 15.24
C VAL A 15 -11.05 21.94 16.40
N GLN A 16 -11.89 22.91 16.75
CA GLN A 16 -12.87 22.74 17.81
C GLN A 16 -13.97 21.75 17.38
N LEU A 17 -14.46 21.85 16.14
CA LEU A 17 -15.41 20.90 15.58
C LEU A 17 -14.86 19.47 15.59
N PHE A 18 -13.60 19.30 15.17
CA PHE A 18 -12.90 18.02 15.26
C PHE A 18 -12.83 17.48 16.70
N LYS A 19 -12.46 18.33 17.67
CA LYS A 19 -12.37 17.94 19.08
C LYS A 19 -13.73 17.53 19.64
N ASN A 20 -14.81 18.21 19.25
CA ASN A 20 -16.17 17.85 19.65
C ASN A 20 -16.56 16.48 19.08
N LYS A 21 -16.30 16.21 17.78
CA LYS A 21 -16.57 14.89 17.17
C LYS A 21 -15.82 13.75 17.86
N MET A 22 -14.62 14.01 18.35
CA MET A 22 -13.75 13.01 18.99
C MET A 22 -13.85 12.98 20.53
N GLU A 23 -14.77 13.73 21.13
CA GLU A 23 -14.86 13.94 22.58
C GLU A 23 -15.02 12.64 23.39
N GLN A 24 -15.61 11.61 22.80
CA GLN A 24 -15.75 10.29 23.44
C GLN A 24 -14.41 9.65 23.84
N PHE A 25 -13.28 10.10 23.27
CA PHE A 25 -11.94 9.65 23.64
C PHE A 25 -11.25 10.55 24.68
N SER A 26 -11.94 11.56 25.22
CA SER A 26 -11.39 12.56 26.16
C SER A 26 -10.87 11.98 27.48
N LEU A 27 -11.40 10.83 27.89
CA LEU A 27 -10.98 10.12 29.11
C LEU A 27 -9.68 9.32 28.92
N ILE A 28 -9.22 9.12 27.68
CA ILE A 28 -7.95 8.45 27.41
C ILE A 28 -6.79 9.39 27.78
N LYS A 29 -6.18 9.12 28.92
CA LYS A 29 -5.06 9.89 29.47
C LYS A 29 -4.01 8.98 30.07
N LEU A 30 -2.76 9.46 30.10
CA LEU A 30 -1.71 8.82 30.87
C LEU A 30 -1.82 9.24 32.34
N GLU A 31 -1.80 8.26 33.24
CA GLU A 31 -1.72 8.53 34.69
C GLU A 31 -0.35 9.13 35.08
N LYS A 32 0.72 8.66 34.41
CA LYS A 32 2.10 9.12 34.58
C LYS A 32 2.83 9.09 33.25
N LYS A 33 3.76 10.02 33.05
CA LYS A 33 4.68 9.96 31.90
C LYS A 33 5.61 8.76 32.05
N LEU A 34 5.74 7.97 30.99
CA LEU A 34 6.54 6.75 30.95
C LEU A 34 7.96 7.02 30.44
N GLY A 35 8.14 8.08 29.65
CA GLY A 35 9.44 8.52 29.16
C GLY A 35 9.29 9.57 28.08
N ASP A 36 9.88 9.33 26.91
CA ASP A 36 9.84 10.28 25.80
C ASP A 36 8.44 10.40 25.17
N ASN A 37 8.27 11.35 24.24
CA ASN A 37 6.97 11.57 23.61
C ASN A 37 6.48 10.35 22.82
N LEU A 38 7.37 9.59 22.18
CA LEU A 38 7.00 8.43 21.38
C LEU A 38 6.56 7.26 22.29
N GLU A 39 7.26 7.03 23.40
CA GLU A 39 6.87 6.04 24.41
C GLU A 39 5.51 6.36 25.02
N ASN A 40 5.28 7.63 25.38
CA ASN A 40 3.99 8.09 25.88
C ASN A 40 2.87 7.88 24.84
N LEU A 41 3.14 8.20 23.56
CA LEU A 41 2.19 7.99 22.47
C LEU A 41 1.90 6.51 22.23
N LYS A 42 2.90 5.62 22.32
CA LYS A 42 2.72 4.17 22.17
C LYS A 42 1.79 3.60 23.24
N ALA A 43 1.98 4.00 24.51
CA ALA A 43 1.10 3.59 25.59
C ALA A 43 -0.34 4.09 25.40
N LEU A 44 -0.51 5.34 24.97
CA LEU A 44 -1.83 5.89 24.64
C LEU A 44 -2.48 5.16 23.46
N ARG A 45 -1.71 4.76 22.45
CA ARG A 45 -2.17 3.96 21.31
C ARG A 45 -2.66 2.58 21.76
N ASP A 46 -1.99 1.94 22.71
CA ASP A 46 -2.46 0.66 23.26
C ASP A 46 -3.82 0.83 23.98
N ILE A 47 -3.96 1.86 24.82
CA ILE A 47 -5.22 2.16 25.52
C ILE A 47 -6.34 2.46 24.51
N LEU A 48 -6.05 3.28 23.49
CA LEU A 48 -7.00 3.62 22.44
C LEU A 48 -7.46 2.39 21.65
N PHE A 49 -6.55 1.48 21.30
CA PHE A 49 -6.91 0.29 20.53
C PHE A 49 -7.74 -0.69 21.36
N ILE A 50 -7.52 -0.77 22.68
CA ILE A 50 -8.41 -1.52 23.58
C ILE A 50 -9.81 -0.88 23.58
N GLU A 51 -9.87 0.45 23.72
CA GLU A 51 -11.12 1.21 23.72
C GLU A 51 -11.92 1.04 22.42
N LEU A 52 -11.25 1.14 21.26
CA LEU A 52 -11.85 1.01 19.94
C LEU A 52 -12.37 -0.41 19.63
N ASN A 53 -11.87 -1.44 20.32
CA ASN A 53 -12.30 -2.82 20.14
C ASN A 53 -13.31 -3.31 21.20
N LYS A 54 -13.81 -2.42 22.06
CA LYS A 54 -14.88 -2.75 23.03
C LYS A 54 -16.17 -3.14 22.31
N PRO A 55 -16.69 -4.38 22.49
CA PRO A 55 -17.87 -4.86 21.78
C PRO A 55 -19.11 -3.98 21.97
N GLU A 56 -19.32 -3.47 23.18
CA GLU A 56 -20.48 -2.68 23.58
C GLU A 56 -20.53 -1.28 22.93
N LYS A 57 -19.42 -0.80 22.35
CA LYS A 57 -19.31 0.52 21.72
C LYS A 57 -19.23 0.48 20.20
N GLN A 58 -19.24 -0.70 19.57
CA GLN A 58 -18.97 -0.82 18.14
C GLN A 58 -20.00 -0.08 17.27
N GLN A 59 -21.28 -0.14 17.61
CA GLN A 59 -22.30 0.61 16.87
C GLN A 59 -22.11 2.12 17.01
N GLN A 60 -21.74 2.61 18.21
CA GLN A 60 -21.42 4.02 18.43
C GLN A 60 -20.20 4.46 17.60
N TYR A 61 -19.16 3.63 17.53
CA TYR A 61 -17.98 3.93 16.71
C TYR A 61 -18.27 3.87 15.21
N LEU A 62 -19.20 3.01 14.78
CA LEU A 62 -19.66 3.00 13.39
C LEU A 62 -20.38 4.30 13.05
N SER A 63 -21.25 4.78 13.95
CA SER A 63 -21.87 6.11 13.82
C SER A 63 -20.83 7.23 13.78
N LEU A 64 -19.78 7.17 14.62
CA LEU A 64 -18.68 8.14 14.57
C LEU A 64 -18.00 8.13 13.20
N VAL A 65 -17.70 6.95 12.64
CA VAL A 65 -17.07 6.85 11.31
C VAL A 65 -17.93 7.52 10.25
N ILE A 66 -19.24 7.23 10.24
CA ILE A 66 -20.21 7.81 9.30
C ILE A 66 -20.25 9.33 9.43
N ASP A 67 -20.34 9.86 10.66
CA ASP A 67 -20.35 11.30 10.92
C ASP A 67 -19.03 11.98 10.58
N TYR A 68 -17.90 11.35 10.93
CA TYR A 68 -16.57 11.91 10.71
C TYR A 68 -16.25 12.07 9.22
N PHE A 69 -16.61 11.07 8.41
CA PHE A 69 -16.43 11.11 6.95
C PHE A 69 -17.61 11.72 6.21
N GLU A 70 -18.59 12.28 6.93
CA GLU A 70 -19.75 12.99 6.37
C GLU A 70 -20.48 12.17 5.30
N LEU A 71 -20.65 10.88 5.54
CA LEU A 71 -21.33 9.98 4.59
C LEU A 71 -22.82 10.37 4.51
N ASP A 72 -23.37 10.33 3.30
CA ASP A 72 -24.77 10.66 3.09
C ASP A 72 -25.71 9.65 3.76
N TYR A 73 -26.93 10.09 4.06
CA TYR A 73 -27.92 9.30 4.78
C TYR A 73 -28.24 7.96 4.10
N ASN A 74 -28.31 7.92 2.77
CA ASN A 74 -28.67 6.69 2.05
C ASN A 74 -27.54 5.67 2.16
N LEU A 75 -26.30 6.12 2.03
CA LEU A 75 -25.12 5.26 2.21
C LEU A 75 -25.00 4.79 3.66
N ALA A 76 -25.21 5.67 4.64
CA ALA A 76 -25.20 5.33 6.06
C ALA A 76 -26.25 4.24 6.40
N ALA A 77 -27.47 4.37 5.88
CA ALA A 77 -28.53 3.37 6.08
C ALA A 77 -28.13 2.00 5.51
N GLN A 78 -27.52 1.97 4.32
CA GLN A 78 -27.01 0.72 3.72
C GLN A 78 -25.87 0.10 4.54
N ILE A 79 -24.98 0.92 5.09
CA ILE A 79 -23.88 0.46 5.95
C ILE A 79 -24.43 -0.16 7.23
N PHE A 80 -25.39 0.47 7.92
CA PHE A 80 -25.99 -0.09 9.13
C PHE A 80 -26.75 -1.38 8.84
N TYR A 81 -27.51 -1.43 7.74
CA TYR A 81 -28.18 -2.66 7.33
C TYR A 81 -27.18 -3.81 7.10
N ARG A 82 -26.06 -3.54 6.43
CA ARG A 82 -24.99 -4.53 6.26
C ARG A 82 -24.35 -4.94 7.58
N TRP A 83 -24.07 -3.98 8.45
CA TRP A 83 -23.50 -4.23 9.77
C TRP A 83 -24.40 -5.13 10.63
N GLU A 84 -25.72 -4.90 10.63
CA GLU A 84 -26.68 -5.67 11.42
C GLU A 84 -26.94 -7.08 10.86
N THR A 85 -26.82 -7.24 9.54
CA THR A 85 -27.02 -8.53 8.86
C THR A 85 -25.78 -9.42 8.89
N GLU A 86 -24.59 -8.82 8.89
CA GLU A 86 -23.33 -9.52 9.09
C GLU A 86 -23.13 -9.83 10.59
N LYS A 87 -22.71 -11.04 10.97
CA LYS A 87 -22.37 -11.38 12.38
C LYS A 87 -21.03 -10.76 12.83
N ASN A 88 -20.70 -9.59 12.31
CA ASN A 88 -19.44 -8.90 12.55
C ASN A 88 -19.58 -7.99 13.77
N ASN A 89 -19.07 -8.45 14.92
CA ASN A 89 -19.14 -7.70 16.17
C ASN A 89 -18.01 -6.65 16.29
N SER A 90 -17.33 -6.27 15.21
CA SER A 90 -16.22 -5.31 15.27
C SER A 90 -15.98 -4.60 13.93
N ILE A 91 -15.78 -3.28 14.00
CA ILE A 91 -15.47 -2.44 12.83
C ILE A 91 -14.15 -2.86 12.19
N SER A 92 -13.18 -3.32 12.97
CA SER A 92 -11.89 -3.77 12.45
C SER A 92 -12.00 -4.98 11.53
N ASN A 93 -13.06 -5.79 11.67
CA ASN A 93 -13.36 -6.92 10.79
C ASN A 93 -14.31 -6.52 9.66
N PHE A 94 -15.36 -5.76 9.97
CA PHE A 94 -16.39 -5.35 8.99
C PHE A 94 -15.84 -4.38 7.95
N ALA A 95 -15.12 -3.35 8.40
CA ALA A 95 -14.58 -2.28 7.56
C ALA A 95 -13.15 -1.92 8.01
N PRO A 96 -12.15 -2.79 7.74
CA PRO A 96 -10.79 -2.63 8.25
C PRO A 96 -10.14 -1.29 7.86
N TYR A 97 -10.43 -0.79 6.66
CA TYR A 97 -9.92 0.50 6.20
C TYR A 97 -10.56 1.68 6.94
N ALA A 98 -11.87 1.64 7.20
CA ALA A 98 -12.53 2.68 7.99
C ALA A 98 -12.03 2.68 9.44
N PHE A 99 -11.82 1.49 10.02
CA PHE A 99 -11.17 1.33 11.32
C PHE A 99 -9.77 1.93 11.34
N TYR A 100 -8.98 1.71 10.28
CA TYR A 100 -7.65 2.29 10.13
C TYR A 100 -7.70 3.83 10.13
N CYS A 101 -8.56 4.44 9.30
CA CYS A 101 -8.66 5.90 9.20
C CYS A 101 -9.16 6.54 10.51
N ILE A 102 -10.16 5.95 11.16
CA ILE A 102 -10.65 6.48 12.44
C ILE A 102 -9.63 6.31 13.57
N SER A 103 -8.81 5.26 13.53
CA SER A 103 -7.72 5.07 14.50
C SER A 103 -6.68 6.19 14.41
N ILE A 104 -6.33 6.63 13.19
CA ILE A 104 -5.44 7.79 12.99
C ILE A 104 -6.06 9.06 13.58
N ALA A 105 -7.33 9.34 13.25
CA ALA A 105 -8.02 10.54 13.71
C ALA A 105 -8.15 10.56 15.25
N ALA A 106 -8.57 9.43 15.84
CA ALA A 106 -8.66 9.27 17.28
C ALA A 106 -7.28 9.39 17.95
N MET A 107 -6.22 8.83 17.36
CA MET A 107 -4.86 8.96 17.89
C MET A 107 -4.37 10.41 17.87
N TYR A 108 -4.71 11.18 16.84
CA TYR A 108 -4.41 12.62 16.82
C TYR A 108 -5.11 13.36 17.96
N TYR A 109 -6.42 13.11 18.14
CA TYR A 109 -7.18 13.70 19.24
C TYR A 109 -6.60 13.33 20.61
N VAL A 110 -6.30 12.05 20.84
CA VAL A 110 -5.69 11.58 22.08
C VAL A 110 -4.34 12.26 22.33
N GLY A 111 -3.52 12.42 21.30
CA GLY A 111 -2.25 13.14 21.40
C GLY A 111 -2.41 14.63 21.71
N ILE A 112 -3.42 15.31 21.14
CA ILE A 112 -3.77 16.70 21.50
C ILE A 112 -4.18 16.77 22.98
N ASN A 113 -5.12 15.93 23.41
CA ASN A 113 -5.67 15.93 24.76
C ASN A 113 -4.60 15.66 25.84
N ASN A 114 -3.55 14.93 25.48
CA ASN A 114 -2.40 14.65 26.34
C ASN A 114 -1.22 15.62 26.13
N LYS A 115 -1.39 16.70 25.35
CA LYS A 115 -0.36 17.72 25.05
C LYS A 115 0.91 17.15 24.38
N LEU A 116 0.77 16.07 23.62
CA LEU A 116 1.84 15.43 22.86
C LEU A 116 1.84 15.86 21.38
N PHE A 117 0.68 16.30 20.87
CA PHE A 117 0.54 16.92 19.55
C PHE A 117 0.05 18.37 19.66
N SER A 118 0.34 19.14 18.61
CA SER A 118 -0.15 20.53 18.49
C SER A 118 -1.50 20.60 17.79
N GLU A 119 -2.29 21.61 18.15
CA GLU A 119 -3.63 21.89 17.62
C GLU A 119 -3.57 22.69 16.29
N ARG A 120 -2.59 22.42 15.43
CA ARG A 120 -2.46 23.14 14.15
C ARG A 120 -3.54 22.67 13.18
N LYS A 121 -4.26 23.60 12.57
CA LYS A 121 -5.26 23.32 11.53
C LYS A 121 -4.69 22.48 10.37
N THR A 122 -3.42 22.73 10.02
CA THR A 122 -2.73 21.98 8.95
C THR A 122 -2.56 20.50 9.29
N ASN A 123 -2.42 20.14 10.57
CA ASN A 123 -2.25 18.74 10.97
C ASN A 123 -3.51 17.90 10.66
N LEU A 124 -4.71 18.51 10.71
CA LEU A 124 -5.95 17.82 10.30
C LEU A 124 -5.94 17.48 8.81
N LEU A 125 -5.42 18.37 7.98
CA LEU A 125 -5.22 18.11 6.56
C LEU A 125 -4.15 17.04 6.35
N ASP A 126 -3.08 17.11 7.13
CA ASP A 126 -1.97 16.17 7.01
C ASP A 126 -2.38 14.72 7.36
N LEU A 127 -3.44 14.52 8.16
CA LEU A 127 -4.02 13.19 8.41
C LEU A 127 -4.41 12.46 7.12
N GLU A 128 -4.85 13.19 6.08
CA GLU A 128 -5.26 12.60 4.81
C GLU A 128 -4.12 11.83 4.15
N TYR A 129 -2.88 12.33 4.26
CA TYR A 129 -1.71 11.60 3.73
C TYR A 129 -1.56 10.22 4.37
N LEU A 130 -1.91 10.09 5.65
CA LEU A 130 -1.84 8.81 6.36
C LEU A 130 -2.95 7.86 5.93
N TYR A 131 -4.14 8.37 5.60
CA TYR A 131 -5.25 7.55 5.10
C TYR A 131 -4.87 6.80 3.83
N TYR A 132 -4.06 7.38 2.95
CA TYR A 132 -3.60 6.71 1.73
C TYR A 132 -2.52 5.65 1.97
N THR A 133 -1.86 5.62 3.13
CA THR A 133 -0.70 4.75 3.33
C THR A 133 -0.97 3.25 3.17
N PRO A 134 -2.14 2.67 3.52
CA PRO A 134 -2.41 1.25 3.26
C PRO A 134 -2.40 0.88 1.77
N CYS A 135 -2.60 1.85 0.88
CA CYS A 135 -2.53 1.68 -0.57
C CYS A 135 -1.14 1.96 -1.14
N CYS A 136 -0.22 2.47 -0.32
CA CYS A 136 1.13 2.83 -0.72
C CYS A 136 2.11 1.68 -0.47
N ARG A 137 3.11 1.55 -1.35
CA ARG A 137 4.26 0.66 -1.12
C ARG A 137 5.36 1.35 -0.30
N VAL A 138 5.50 2.66 -0.48
CA VAL A 138 6.47 3.50 0.22
C VAL A 138 5.77 4.73 0.76
N PHE A 139 6.06 5.08 2.01
CA PHE A 139 5.67 6.35 2.62
C PHE A 139 6.93 7.13 2.98
N SER A 140 7.02 8.38 2.52
CA SER A 140 8.14 9.24 2.84
C SER A 140 7.68 10.54 3.45
N SER A 141 8.27 10.89 4.59
CA SER A 141 8.04 12.17 5.24
C SER A 141 9.28 12.61 6.03
N ASN A 142 9.38 13.93 6.26
CA ASN A 142 10.25 14.54 7.27
C ASN A 142 9.45 15.21 8.38
N ASP A 143 8.12 15.23 8.26
CA ASP A 143 7.25 15.82 9.25
C ASP A 143 7.14 14.90 10.46
N LYS A 144 7.58 15.36 11.63
CA LYS A 144 7.61 14.56 12.86
C LYS A 144 6.21 14.08 13.27
N PHE A 145 5.17 14.86 13.02
CA PHE A 145 3.81 14.50 13.35
C PHE A 145 3.33 13.33 12.48
N LEU A 146 3.56 13.40 11.17
CA LEU A 146 3.26 12.30 10.25
C LEU A 146 4.07 11.04 10.57
N ILE A 147 5.36 11.19 10.88
CA ILE A 147 6.24 10.07 11.23
C ILE A 147 5.73 9.38 12.49
N PHE A 148 5.44 10.13 13.55
CA PHE A 148 4.93 9.54 14.80
C PHE A 148 3.60 8.81 14.59
N LEU A 149 2.63 9.41 13.90
CA LEU A 149 1.36 8.72 13.63
C LEU A 149 1.54 7.48 12.76
N PHE A 150 2.41 7.55 11.74
CA PHE A 150 2.75 6.39 10.91
C PHE A 150 3.33 5.24 11.76
N GLU A 151 4.29 5.53 12.65
CA GLU A 151 4.91 4.54 13.53
C GLU A 151 3.91 3.95 14.54
N LEU A 152 2.99 4.76 15.06
CA LEU A 152 1.99 4.32 16.04
C LEU A 152 0.96 3.38 15.42
N ILE A 153 0.48 3.71 14.23
CA ILE A 153 -0.54 2.93 13.54
C ILE A 153 0.09 1.72 12.82
N ASN A 154 1.34 1.85 12.38
CA ASN A 154 2.15 0.81 11.76
C ASN A 154 1.42 0.10 10.60
N PRO A 155 1.11 0.83 9.50
CA PRO A 155 0.41 0.24 8.37
C PRO A 155 1.21 -0.93 7.78
N LYS A 156 0.50 -2.02 7.47
CA LYS A 156 1.13 -3.25 6.96
C LYS A 156 1.67 -3.04 5.55
N ASN A 157 2.81 -3.67 5.26
CA ASN A 157 3.42 -3.72 3.92
C ASN A 157 3.83 -2.36 3.32
N VAL A 158 3.97 -1.32 4.14
CA VAL A 158 4.46 -0.01 3.72
C VAL A 158 5.90 0.16 4.19
N PHE A 159 6.80 0.50 3.28
CA PHE A 159 8.17 0.85 3.62
C PHE A 159 8.26 2.34 3.97
N PHE A 160 8.72 2.67 5.17
CA PHE A 160 8.97 4.06 5.54
C PHE A 160 10.38 4.50 5.16
N ILE A 161 10.51 5.74 4.69
CA ILE A 161 11.81 6.36 4.42
C ILE A 161 11.80 7.86 4.73
N ASN A 162 12.85 8.34 5.41
CA ASN A 162 13.03 9.76 5.64
C ASN A 162 13.22 10.54 4.32
N SER A 163 12.45 11.60 4.10
CA SER A 163 12.49 12.34 2.84
C SER A 163 13.81 13.07 2.56
N ASN A 164 14.55 13.50 3.59
CA ASN A 164 15.87 14.11 3.37
C ASN A 164 16.88 13.06 2.89
N SER A 165 16.88 11.89 3.53
CA SER A 165 17.73 10.77 3.11
C SER A 165 17.42 10.35 1.68
N LEU A 166 16.14 10.20 1.33
CA LEU A 166 15.71 9.85 -0.03
C LEU A 166 16.15 10.91 -1.07
N LYS A 167 15.94 12.20 -0.79
CA LYS A 167 16.37 13.28 -1.70
C LYS A 167 17.87 13.29 -1.92
N GLY A 168 18.65 13.15 -0.84
CA GLY A 168 20.11 13.09 -0.94
C GLY A 168 20.57 11.91 -1.79
N ASP A 169 19.96 10.75 -1.57
CA ASP A 169 20.29 9.53 -2.30
C ASP A 169 19.90 9.59 -3.79
N LEU A 170 18.73 10.12 -4.12
CA LEU A 170 18.31 10.36 -5.51
C LEU A 170 19.24 11.34 -6.23
N ASN A 171 19.71 12.39 -5.54
CA ASN A 171 20.70 13.32 -6.10
C ASN A 171 22.04 12.63 -6.37
N ASN A 172 22.49 11.76 -5.46
CA ASN A 172 23.71 10.97 -5.66
C ASN A 172 23.55 10.02 -6.84
N PHE A 173 22.40 9.37 -6.97
CA PHE A 173 22.11 8.48 -8.10
C PHE A 173 22.09 9.24 -9.43
N HIS A 174 21.44 10.41 -9.48
CA HIS A 174 21.44 11.26 -10.66
C HIS A 174 22.85 11.73 -11.04
N LYS A 175 23.64 12.16 -10.06
CA LYS A 175 25.04 12.57 -10.27
C LYS A 175 25.88 11.43 -10.83
N TYR A 176 25.72 10.21 -10.29
CA TYR A 176 26.38 9.02 -10.80
C TYR A 176 26.07 8.79 -12.29
N GLN A 177 24.80 8.87 -12.69
CA GLN A 177 24.39 8.69 -14.09
C GLN A 177 24.99 9.75 -15.03
N ILE A 178 25.13 11.00 -14.57
CA ILE A 178 25.79 12.06 -15.34
C ILE A 178 27.29 11.78 -15.49
N GLU A 179 27.96 11.37 -14.41
CA GLU A 179 29.40 11.12 -14.40
C GLU A 179 29.82 9.91 -15.23
N THR A 180 29.02 8.83 -15.24
CA THR A 180 29.30 7.63 -16.02
C THR A 180 28.76 7.70 -17.45
N GLY A 181 27.75 8.54 -17.70
CA GLY A 181 26.99 8.54 -18.96
C GLY A 181 26.08 7.32 -19.13
N GLU A 182 25.99 6.44 -18.13
CA GLU A 182 25.18 5.23 -18.15
C GLU A 182 23.80 5.46 -17.52
N ILE A 183 22.75 5.38 -18.34
CA ILE A 183 21.37 5.39 -17.86
C ILE A 183 21.04 3.99 -17.35
N ASN A 184 21.19 3.81 -16.04
CA ASN A 184 20.81 2.58 -15.37
C ASN A 184 19.31 2.61 -14.99
N ASP A 185 18.55 1.59 -15.42
CA ASP A 185 17.13 1.43 -15.07
C ASP A 185 16.91 1.21 -13.56
N ARG A 186 17.95 0.81 -12.83
CA ARG A 186 17.92 0.50 -11.40
C ARG A 186 19.03 1.25 -10.68
N PRO A 187 18.84 1.57 -9.39
CA PRO A 187 19.92 2.06 -8.56
C PRO A 187 21.10 1.06 -8.59
N PRO A 188 22.30 1.45 -9.01
CA PRO A 188 23.42 0.52 -9.20
C PRO A 188 24.10 0.17 -7.88
N ILE A 189 23.96 1.02 -6.85
CA ILE A 189 24.65 0.88 -5.56
C ILE A 189 23.68 0.25 -4.55
N LYS A 190 24.00 -0.97 -4.10
CA LYS A 190 23.11 -1.79 -3.25
C LYS A 190 22.83 -1.23 -1.86
N ASP A 191 23.76 -0.45 -1.32
CA ASP A 191 23.65 0.09 0.05
C ASP A 191 22.88 1.41 0.13
N THR A 192 22.31 1.87 -0.99
CA THR A 192 21.54 3.11 -1.05
C THR A 192 20.09 2.93 -0.62
N GLU A 193 19.48 4.01 -0.15
CA GLU A 193 18.07 4.03 0.25
C GLU A 193 17.14 3.76 -0.96
N THR A 194 17.48 4.29 -2.13
CA THR A 194 16.74 4.07 -3.38
C THR A 194 16.83 2.60 -3.81
N TYR A 195 18.00 1.95 -3.64
CA TYR A 195 18.12 0.51 -3.90
C TYR A 195 17.23 -0.30 -2.96
N ARG A 196 17.24 0.00 -1.66
CA ARG A 196 16.39 -0.67 -0.66
C ARG A 196 14.91 -0.56 -0.99
N ILE A 197 14.46 0.61 -1.44
CA ILE A 197 13.10 0.80 -1.94
C ILE A 197 12.85 -0.13 -3.13
N TRP A 198 13.72 -0.10 -4.13
CA TRP A 198 13.55 -0.91 -5.34
C TRP A 198 13.50 -2.41 -5.03
N ASP A 199 14.39 -2.90 -4.17
CA ASP A 199 14.43 -4.29 -3.72
C ASP A 199 13.17 -4.69 -2.98
N LYS A 200 12.72 -3.86 -2.03
CA LYS A 200 11.51 -4.12 -1.25
C LYS A 200 10.24 -4.10 -2.10
N VAL A 201 10.13 -3.16 -3.04
CA VAL A 201 8.90 -2.93 -3.81
C VAL A 201 8.78 -3.87 -5.00
N PHE A 202 9.88 -4.12 -5.72
CA PHE A 202 9.87 -4.87 -6.98
C PHE A 202 10.42 -6.30 -6.87
N ASP A 203 10.98 -6.70 -5.71
CA ASP A 203 11.68 -7.98 -5.53
C ASP A 203 12.69 -8.20 -6.67
N LEU A 204 13.86 -7.55 -6.57
CA LEU A 204 14.82 -7.55 -7.67
C LEU A 204 15.31 -8.95 -8.01
N LYS A 205 15.40 -9.83 -7.01
CA LYS A 205 15.77 -11.22 -7.21
C LYS A 205 14.74 -11.96 -8.06
N LEU A 206 13.46 -11.82 -7.74
CA LEU A 206 12.39 -12.40 -8.56
C LEU A 206 12.35 -11.75 -9.94
N SER A 207 12.47 -10.42 -10.01
CA SER A 207 12.52 -9.68 -11.27
C SER A 207 13.67 -10.14 -12.17
N ASP A 208 14.85 -10.41 -11.61
CA ASP A 208 16.00 -10.92 -12.35
C ASP A 208 15.86 -12.40 -12.74
N PHE A 209 15.22 -13.21 -11.90
CA PHE A 209 14.87 -14.58 -12.26
C PHE A 209 13.83 -14.65 -13.39
N LEU A 210 12.86 -13.73 -13.39
CA LEU A 210 11.80 -13.64 -14.40
C LEU A 210 12.23 -12.91 -15.67
N LYS A 211 13.36 -12.20 -15.66
CA LYS A 211 13.92 -11.65 -16.90
C LYS A 211 14.15 -12.81 -17.84
N ALA A 212 13.53 -12.71 -19.02
CA ALA A 212 13.79 -13.65 -20.10
C ALA A 212 15.32 -13.75 -20.29
N HIS A 213 15.83 -14.96 -20.53
CA HIS A 213 17.21 -15.12 -20.96
C HIS A 213 17.41 -14.14 -22.12
N PRO A 214 18.45 -13.30 -22.10
CA PRO A 214 18.70 -12.42 -23.22
C PRO A 214 19.02 -13.32 -24.40
N LYS A 215 18.03 -13.61 -25.25
CA LYS A 215 18.32 -13.80 -26.66
C LYS A 215 18.97 -12.49 -27.09
N SER A 216 20.11 -12.58 -27.77
CA SER A 216 20.78 -11.36 -28.21
C SER A 216 19.80 -10.53 -29.06
N GLN A 217 19.91 -9.20 -29.04
CA GLN A 217 19.04 -8.38 -29.92
C GLN A 217 19.22 -8.78 -31.40
N GLU A 218 20.39 -9.31 -31.74
CA GLU A 218 20.70 -9.94 -33.02
C GLU A 218 19.82 -11.18 -33.30
N GLU A 219 19.68 -12.09 -32.34
CA GLU A 219 18.82 -13.29 -32.46
C GLU A 219 17.34 -12.92 -32.56
N LEU A 220 16.87 -11.96 -31.75
CA LEU A 220 15.47 -11.49 -31.83
C LEU A 220 15.18 -10.81 -33.17
N ARG A 221 16.13 -10.03 -33.70
CA ARG A 221 16.01 -9.44 -35.03
C ARG A 221 15.98 -10.50 -36.12
N LYS A 222 16.83 -11.54 -36.02
CA LYS A 222 16.83 -12.65 -36.99
C LYS A 222 15.52 -13.42 -36.98
N GLU A 223 15.00 -13.78 -35.81
CA GLU A 223 13.69 -14.44 -35.68
C GLU A 223 12.56 -13.57 -36.23
N PHE A 224 12.59 -12.25 -35.98
CA PHE A 224 11.58 -11.32 -36.50
C PHE A 224 11.67 -11.14 -38.03
N GLU A 225 12.89 -11.05 -38.58
CA GLU A 225 13.12 -10.99 -40.02
C GLU A 225 12.72 -12.30 -40.73
N GLU A 226 12.91 -13.45 -40.10
CA GLU A 226 12.44 -14.75 -40.60
C GLU A 226 10.90 -14.80 -40.64
N ILE A 227 10.22 -14.30 -39.61
CA ILE A 227 8.75 -14.21 -39.57
C ILE A 227 8.24 -13.26 -40.68
N LEU A 228 8.86 -12.09 -40.85
CA LEU A 228 8.48 -11.15 -41.92
C LEU A 228 8.68 -11.76 -43.31
N LYS A 229 9.82 -12.41 -43.56
CA LYS A 229 10.08 -13.09 -44.84
C LYS A 229 9.12 -14.25 -45.11
N ALA A 230 8.78 -15.03 -44.08
CA ALA A 230 7.81 -16.10 -44.20
C ALA A 230 6.40 -15.57 -44.54
N ALA A 231 6.01 -14.43 -43.94
CA ALA A 231 4.73 -13.77 -44.21
C ALA A 231 4.66 -13.17 -45.63
N GLU A 232 5.77 -12.62 -46.15
CA GLU A 232 5.82 -12.01 -47.48
C GLU A 232 5.95 -13.03 -48.62
N THR A 233 6.71 -14.11 -48.41
CA THR A 233 7.02 -15.07 -49.48
C THR A 233 6.13 -16.32 -49.47
N GLY A 234 5.38 -16.56 -48.39
CA GLY A 234 4.55 -17.76 -48.20
C GLY A 234 5.35 -19.07 -48.17
N LYS A 235 6.68 -19.01 -48.15
CA LYS A 235 7.56 -20.19 -48.08
C LYS A 235 7.84 -20.52 -46.62
N GLN A 236 7.34 -21.66 -46.17
CA GLN A 236 7.77 -22.29 -44.92
C GLN A 236 9.26 -22.65 -45.02
N GLY A 237 10.02 -22.36 -43.96
CA GLY A 237 11.39 -22.83 -43.82
C GLY A 237 11.45 -24.37 -43.72
N THR A 238 12.66 -24.93 -43.69
CA THR A 238 12.89 -26.35 -43.41
C THR A 238 12.62 -26.64 -41.93
N PHE A 239 11.35 -26.68 -41.55
CA PHE A 239 10.88 -27.09 -40.24
C PHE A 239 10.36 -28.53 -40.35
N ASP A 240 10.99 -29.49 -39.67
CA ASP A 240 10.47 -30.85 -39.52
C ASP A 240 9.43 -30.84 -38.39
N GLY A 241 8.19 -30.50 -38.73
CA GLY A 241 7.03 -30.51 -37.83
C GLY A 241 5.77 -29.96 -38.51
N GLU A 242 4.58 -30.32 -38.02
CA GLU A 242 3.32 -29.89 -38.64
C GLU A 242 3.13 -28.36 -38.57
N PRO A 243 2.65 -27.70 -39.65
CA PRO A 243 2.92 -26.29 -39.89
C PRO A 243 1.89 -25.31 -39.32
N ASP A 244 0.91 -25.78 -38.55
CA ASP A 244 -0.32 -25.02 -38.26
C ASP A 244 -0.38 -24.37 -36.87
N PHE A 245 0.69 -24.38 -36.08
CA PHE A 245 0.63 -23.75 -34.74
C PHE A 245 1.95 -23.13 -34.29
N VAL A 246 1.84 -21.93 -33.71
CA VAL A 246 2.91 -21.28 -32.95
C VAL A 246 3.03 -22.02 -31.62
N THR A 247 4.09 -22.81 -31.44
CA THR A 247 4.42 -23.41 -30.15
C THR A 247 5.10 -22.38 -29.26
N LYS A 248 4.37 -21.92 -28.23
CA LYS A 248 4.97 -21.14 -27.15
C LYS A 248 5.34 -22.06 -26.00
N THR A 249 6.63 -22.39 -25.90
CA THR A 249 7.16 -23.08 -24.71
C THR A 249 7.13 -22.13 -23.54
N THR A 250 6.38 -22.49 -22.50
CA THR A 250 6.24 -21.71 -21.28
C THR A 250 6.60 -22.59 -20.10
N TYR A 251 7.51 -22.13 -19.23
CA TYR A 251 7.83 -22.87 -18.00
C TYR A 251 6.73 -22.63 -16.97
N MET A 252 6.08 -23.71 -16.52
CA MET A 252 5.07 -23.67 -15.46
C MET A 252 5.52 -24.54 -14.30
N ARG A 253 5.31 -24.06 -13.08
CA ARG A 253 5.52 -24.83 -11.85
C ARG A 253 4.29 -25.72 -11.59
N PRO A 254 4.46 -26.86 -10.90
CA PRO A 254 3.33 -27.72 -10.53
C PRO A 254 2.23 -26.99 -9.74
N THR A 255 2.56 -25.92 -9.03
CA THR A 255 1.62 -25.10 -8.24
C THR A 255 0.93 -23.99 -9.02
N ASP A 256 1.32 -23.73 -10.28
CA ASP A 256 0.74 -22.65 -11.07
C ASP A 256 -0.69 -23.01 -11.53
N PRO A 257 -1.57 -22.03 -11.80
CA PRO A 257 -2.89 -22.28 -12.36
C PRO A 257 -2.81 -23.03 -13.70
N CYS A 258 -3.65 -24.04 -13.87
CA CYS A 258 -3.63 -24.89 -15.06
C CYS A 258 -4.15 -24.16 -16.31
N VAL A 259 -3.43 -24.32 -17.42
CA VAL A 259 -3.71 -23.66 -18.72
C VAL A 259 -5.03 -24.04 -19.38
N CYS A 260 -5.64 -25.16 -18.97
CA CYS A 260 -6.93 -25.58 -19.49
C CYS A 260 -8.12 -24.75 -18.95
N GLY A 261 -7.87 -23.79 -18.06
CA GLY A 261 -8.92 -22.93 -17.49
C GLY A 261 -9.75 -23.60 -16.39
N SER A 262 -9.32 -24.74 -15.86
CA SER A 262 -10.05 -25.48 -14.81
C SER A 262 -10.07 -24.80 -13.44
N GLY A 263 -9.29 -23.74 -13.25
CA GLY A 263 -9.13 -23.05 -11.96
C GLY A 263 -8.33 -23.85 -10.91
N LYS A 264 -7.81 -25.03 -11.25
CA LYS A 264 -6.99 -25.89 -10.38
C LYS A 264 -5.49 -25.68 -10.62
N GLN A 265 -4.64 -26.10 -9.68
CA GLN A 265 -3.18 -26.13 -9.89
C GLN A 265 -2.80 -27.15 -10.97
N LEU A 266 -1.70 -26.89 -11.69
CA LEU A 266 -1.21 -27.71 -12.79
C LEU A 266 -1.01 -29.18 -12.36
N LYS A 267 -0.41 -29.39 -11.17
CA LYS A 267 -0.17 -30.71 -10.55
C LYS A 267 -1.45 -31.50 -10.23
N GLU A 268 -2.59 -30.83 -10.12
CA GLU A 268 -3.89 -31.43 -9.77
C GLU A 268 -4.81 -31.53 -11.01
N CYS A 269 -4.25 -31.27 -12.19
CA CYS A 269 -5.01 -31.21 -13.44
C CYS A 269 -4.22 -31.85 -14.59
N CYS A 270 -3.75 -31.08 -15.56
CA CYS A 270 -3.16 -31.60 -16.78
C CYS A 270 -1.82 -32.32 -16.56
N LEU A 271 -1.08 -32.03 -15.48
CA LEU A 271 0.17 -32.74 -15.17
C LEU A 271 -0.05 -34.20 -14.71
N LEU A 272 -1.23 -34.54 -14.18
CA LEU A 272 -1.56 -35.92 -13.79
C LEU A 272 -1.84 -36.80 -15.00
N LYS A 273 -2.43 -36.22 -16.06
CA LYS A 273 -2.80 -36.95 -17.28
C LYS A 273 -1.59 -37.44 -18.09
N GLU A 274 -0.42 -36.84 -17.88
CA GLU A 274 0.82 -37.26 -18.55
C GLU A 274 1.51 -38.45 -17.87
N ASN A 275 1.16 -38.78 -16.61
CA ASN A 275 1.79 -39.88 -15.86
C ASN A 275 1.00 -41.20 -15.91
N GLU A 276 -0.14 -41.24 -16.62
CA GLU A 276 -1.00 -42.42 -16.74
C GLU A 276 -0.99 -43.05 -18.15
N ASN A 277 -0.12 -42.58 -19.07
CA ASN A 277 0.09 -43.17 -20.41
C ASN A 277 1.54 -43.61 -20.61
#